data_AF-A0A965PEP9-F1
#
_entry.id   AF-A0A965PEP9-F1
#
_cell.length_a   1.000
_cell.length_b   1.000
_cell.length_c   1.000
_cell.angle_alpha   90.00
_cell.angle_beta   90.00
_cell.angle_gamma   90.00
#
_symmetry.space_group_name_H-M   'P 1'
#
loop_
_entity.id
_entity.type
_entity.pdbx_description
1 polymer ?
#
loop_
_entity_poly.entity_id
_entity_poly.type
_entity_poly.pdbx_seq_one_letter_code
_entity_poly.pdbx_strand_id
1 'polypeptide(L)'
;MNTVLYTTDFEPITVVDLPMWMLEHIEKYGACKVAVKRPVTADFIEKVAVGTVEGPECVTIQQARLKWHDGSIKTILITKDEVLALSLKPEWLPGQRLQIQNMEVAIGFLGKALKQQLRKNNLDDNL
;
A
#
# COMPACT_ATOMS: atom_id res chain seq x y z
N MET A 1 -10.03 3.50 6.38
CA MET A 1 -9.46 4.24 7.51
C MET A 1 -7.96 3.97 7.55
N ASN A 2 -7.14 5.01 7.45
CA ASN A 2 -5.69 4.87 7.42
C ASN A 2 -5.19 4.31 8.75
N THR A 3 -4.55 3.14 8.70
CA THR A 3 -4.00 2.47 9.88
C THR A 3 -2.54 2.13 9.62
N VAL A 4 -1.69 2.27 10.64
CA VAL A 4 -0.29 1.88 10.57
C VAL A 4 -0.19 0.38 10.85
N LEU A 5 0.50 -0.34 9.96
CA LEU A 5 0.82 -1.75 10.14
C LEU A 5 2.24 -1.88 10.70
N TYR A 6 2.41 -2.68 11.73
CA TYR A 6 3.68 -2.86 12.44
C TYR A 6 4.24 -4.28 12.28
N THR A 7 5.53 -4.43 12.51
CA THR A 7 6.18 -5.73 12.72
C THR A 7 5.82 -6.29 14.10
N THR A 8 6.25 -7.52 14.39
CA THR A 8 6.12 -8.10 15.74
C THR A 8 6.96 -7.37 16.78
N ASP A 9 8.02 -6.68 16.34
CA ASP A 9 8.93 -5.90 17.19
C ASP A 9 8.50 -4.43 17.31
N PHE A 10 7.28 -4.11 16.87
CA PHE A 10 6.66 -2.78 16.92
C PHE A 10 7.36 -1.72 16.04
N GLU A 11 8.00 -2.16 14.96
CA GLU A 11 8.53 -1.25 13.94
C GLU A 11 7.44 -0.95 12.89
N PRO A 12 7.23 0.32 12.49
CA PRO A 12 6.22 0.66 11.50
C PRO A 12 6.66 0.20 10.09
N ILE A 13 5.80 -0.56 9.41
CA ILE A 13 6.04 -1.04 8.04
C ILE A 13 5.49 -0.04 7.02
N THR A 14 4.17 0.17 7.05
CA THR A 14 3.47 1.05 6.09
C THR A 14 2.10 1.47 6.63
N VAL A 15 1.48 2.43 5.95
CA VAL A 15 0.12 2.89 6.23
C VAL A 15 -0.81 2.28 5.20
N VAL A 16 -1.87 1.63 5.67
CA VAL A 16 -2.85 0.95 4.82
C VAL A 16 -4.24 1.53 5.02
N ASP A 17 -4.99 1.64 3.91
CA ASP A 17 -6.41 1.93 3.97
C ASP A 17 -7.19 0.65 4.27
N LEU A 18 -7.61 0.44 5.51
CA LEU A 18 -8.48 -0.69 5.85
C LEU A 18 -9.94 -0.22 5.94
N PRO A 19 -10.88 -0.87 5.23
CA PRO A 19 -12.29 -0.54 5.34
C PRO A 19 -12.83 -0.92 6.73
N MET A 20 -13.84 -0.19 7.21
CA MET A 20 -14.34 -0.34 8.59
C MET A 20 -14.77 -1.78 8.91
N TRP A 21 -15.47 -2.44 7.98
CA TRP A 21 -15.91 -3.82 8.15
C TRP A 21 -14.74 -4.80 8.43
N MET A 22 -13.55 -4.52 7.87
CA MET A 22 -12.37 -5.37 8.08
C MET A 22 -11.77 -5.13 9.46
N LEU A 23 -11.77 -3.88 9.93
CA LEU A 23 -11.33 -3.54 11.28
C LEU A 23 -12.25 -4.19 12.33
N GLU A 24 -13.55 -4.10 12.15
CA GLU A 24 -14.54 -4.78 13.01
C GLU A 24 -14.32 -6.31 13.01
N HIS A 25 -13.99 -6.88 11.85
CA HIS A 25 -13.67 -8.30 11.73
C HIS A 25 -12.39 -8.65 12.51
N ILE A 26 -11.33 -7.86 12.37
CA ILE A 26 -10.08 -8.05 13.10
C ILE A 26 -10.31 -7.91 14.62
N GLU A 27 -11.11 -6.95 15.05
CA GLU A 27 -11.43 -6.75 16.46
C GLU A 27 -12.16 -7.97 17.05
N LYS A 28 -13.14 -8.51 16.31
CA LYS A 28 -13.97 -9.64 16.72
C LYS A 28 -13.24 -10.98 16.67
N TYR A 29 -12.45 -11.24 15.63
CA TYR A 29 -11.84 -12.55 15.36
C TYR A 29 -10.33 -12.60 15.59
N GLY A 30 -9.69 -11.45 15.80
CA GLY A 30 -8.28 -11.33 16.12
C GLY A 30 -7.35 -11.17 14.92
N ALA A 31 -7.78 -11.56 13.72
CA ALA A 31 -6.95 -11.46 12.52
C ALA A 31 -7.78 -11.44 11.24
N CYS A 32 -7.19 -10.97 10.14
CA CYS A 32 -7.70 -11.12 8.79
C CYS A 32 -6.56 -11.44 7.81
N LYS A 33 -6.92 -11.88 6.59
CA LYS A 33 -6.00 -12.06 5.48
C LYS A 33 -6.36 -11.11 4.35
N VAL A 34 -5.36 -10.43 3.81
CA VAL A 34 -5.52 -9.47 2.71
C VAL A 34 -4.70 -9.95 1.52
N ALA A 35 -5.36 -10.15 0.38
CA ALA A 35 -4.69 -10.54 -0.86
C ALA A 35 -3.84 -9.37 -1.40
N VAL A 36 -2.62 -9.68 -1.82
CA VAL A 36 -1.68 -8.71 -2.39
C VAL A 36 -1.52 -8.98 -3.88
N LYS A 37 -1.57 -7.93 -4.69
CA LYS A 37 -1.24 -8.04 -6.11
C LYS A 37 0.28 -8.15 -6.25
N ARG A 38 0.77 -9.32 -6.69
CA ARG A 38 2.16 -9.45 -7.13
C ARG A 38 2.41 -8.52 -8.34
N PRO A 39 3.58 -7.86 -8.42
CA PRO A 39 4.09 -7.36 -9.69
C PRO A 39 4.26 -8.55 -10.65
N VAL A 40 3.82 -8.41 -11.90
CA VAL A 40 4.02 -9.46 -12.92
C VAL A 40 5.50 -9.50 -13.27
N THR A 41 6.23 -10.49 -12.77
CA THR A 41 7.63 -10.76 -13.09
C THR A 41 7.75 -11.87 -14.14
N ALA A 42 8.89 -11.96 -14.84
CA ALA A 42 9.12 -13.01 -15.85
C ALA A 42 8.97 -14.43 -15.26
N ASP A 43 9.46 -14.65 -14.04
CA ASP A 43 9.31 -15.91 -13.29
C ASP A 43 7.85 -16.30 -13.02
N PHE A 44 6.94 -15.31 -12.89
CA PHE A 44 5.51 -15.57 -12.72
C PHE A 44 4.90 -16.13 -14.01
N ILE A 45 5.33 -15.65 -15.17
CA ILE A 45 4.84 -16.11 -16.48
C ILE A 45 5.25 -17.57 -16.71
N GLU A 46 6.50 -17.93 -16.36
CA GLU A 46 6.97 -19.32 -16.43
C GLU A 46 6.18 -20.25 -15.48
N LYS A 47 5.91 -19.84 -14.24
CA LYS A 47 5.16 -20.67 -13.28
C LYS A 47 3.68 -20.84 -13.63
N VAL A 48 3.05 -19.81 -14.21
CA VAL A 48 1.66 -19.90 -14.68
C VAL A 48 1.54 -20.84 -15.88
N ALA A 49 2.56 -20.91 -16.74
CA ALA A 49 2.60 -21.83 -17.88
C ALA A 49 2.64 -23.32 -17.47
N VAL A 50 3.06 -23.65 -16.23
CA VAL A 50 3.18 -25.03 -15.72
C VAL A 50 1.91 -25.50 -14.97
N GLY A 51 0.84 -24.69 -14.93
CA GLY A 51 -0.45 -25.11 -14.33
C GLY A 51 -0.47 -25.11 -12.80
N THR A 52 0.57 -24.61 -12.14
CA THR A 52 0.54 -24.33 -10.70
C THR A 52 -0.31 -23.09 -10.44
N VAL A 53 -1.57 -23.31 -10.04
CA VAL A 53 -2.45 -22.27 -9.50
C VAL A 53 -1.99 -21.95 -8.07
N GLU A 54 -0.81 -21.32 -7.94
CA GLU A 54 -0.46 -20.65 -6.70
C GLU A 54 -1.47 -19.50 -6.53
N GLY A 55 -2.35 -19.62 -5.54
CA GLY A 55 -3.32 -18.58 -5.20
C GLY A 55 -2.63 -17.25 -4.88
N PRO A 56 -3.39 -16.14 -4.85
CA PRO A 56 -2.81 -14.83 -4.54
C PRO A 56 -2.12 -14.85 -3.18
N GLU A 57 -0.90 -14.32 -3.11
CA GLU A 57 -0.21 -14.14 -1.84
C GLU A 57 -1.04 -13.26 -0.92
N CYS A 58 -1.08 -13.63 0.36
CA CYS A 58 -1.91 -12.97 1.35
C CYS A 58 -1.06 -12.53 2.53
N VAL A 59 -1.22 -11.28 2.93
CA VAL A 59 -0.67 -10.74 4.18
C VAL A 59 -1.66 -11.05 5.29
N THR A 60 -1.17 -11.67 6.37
CA THR A 60 -1.98 -11.88 7.56
C THR A 60 -1.81 -10.69 8.50
N ILE A 61 -2.91 -9.96 8.73
CA ILE A 61 -2.95 -8.83 9.67
C ILE A 61 -3.59 -9.33 10.95
N GLN A 62 -2.91 -9.13 12.08
CA GLN A 62 -3.36 -9.58 13.39
C GLN A 62 -3.49 -8.39 14.33
N GLN A 63 -4.43 -8.45 15.26
CA GLN A 63 -4.49 -7.48 16.34
C GLN A 63 -3.51 -7.85 17.46
N ALA A 64 -2.81 -6.86 17.98
CA ALA A 64 -2.11 -6.95 19.24
C ALA A 64 -2.63 -5.86 20.18
N ARG A 65 -2.70 -6.18 21.47
CA ARG A 65 -3.14 -5.25 22.52
C ARG A 65 -1.90 -4.73 23.25
N LEU A 66 -1.66 -3.44 23.17
CA LEU A 66 -0.54 -2.77 23.80
C LEU A 66 -1.04 -1.98 25.02
N LYS A 67 -0.42 -2.19 26.18
CA LYS A 67 -0.65 -1.35 27.36
C LYS A 67 0.09 -0.03 27.17
N TRP A 68 -0.64 1.07 27.28
CA TRP A 68 -0.13 2.41 27.08
C TRP A 68 0.33 3.04 28.41
N HIS A 69 1.07 4.15 28.33
CA HIS A 69 1.65 4.81 29.51
C HIS A 69 0.61 5.34 30.50
N ASP A 70 -0.60 5.65 30.01
CA ASP A 70 -1.75 6.07 30.81
C ASP A 70 -2.51 4.87 31.43
N GLY A 71 -2.02 3.64 31.22
CA GLY A 71 -2.67 2.42 31.67
C GLY A 71 -3.79 1.92 30.76
N SER A 72 -4.17 2.67 29.73
CA SER A 72 -5.13 2.23 28.72
C SER A 72 -4.58 1.09 27.87
N ILE A 73 -5.46 0.31 27.26
CA ILE A 73 -5.08 -0.72 26.28
C ILE A 73 -5.43 -0.18 24.90
N LYS A 74 -4.43 -0.12 24.01
CA LYS A 74 -4.60 0.27 22.61
C LYS A 74 -4.44 -0.96 21.72
N THR A 75 -5.34 -1.10 20.75
CA THR A 75 -5.23 -2.13 19.73
C THR A 75 -4.34 -1.61 18.61
N ILE A 76 -3.31 -2.39 18.26
CA ILE A 76 -2.41 -2.15 17.14
C ILE A 76 -2.53 -3.30 16.15
N LEU A 77 -2.19 -3.04 14.89
CA LEU A 77 -2.19 -4.06 13.84
C LEU A 77 -0.76 -4.48 13.54
N ILE A 78 -0.50 -5.78 13.61
CA ILE A 78 0.80 -6.38 13.36
C ILE A 78 0.72 -7.38 12.21
N THR A 79 1.84 -7.60 11.53
CA THR A 79 2.00 -8.69 10.58
C THR A 79 3.39 -9.31 10.72
N LYS A 80 3.50 -10.59 10.34
CA LYS A 80 4.78 -11.29 10.17
C LYS A 80 5.29 -11.21 8.74
N ASP A 81 4.41 -10.87 7.80
CA ASP A 81 4.69 -10.87 6.37
C ASP A 81 5.27 -9.51 5.95
N GLU A 82 6.39 -9.09 6.56
CA GLU A 82 6.92 -7.71 6.48
C GLU A 82 7.19 -7.25 5.05
N VAL A 83 7.90 -8.09 4.27
CA VAL A 83 8.27 -7.78 2.89
C VAL A 83 7.03 -7.70 1.99
N LEU A 84 6.08 -8.63 2.18
CA LEU A 84 4.86 -8.67 1.39
C LEU A 84 3.92 -7.50 1.75
N ALA A 85 3.92 -7.08 3.01
CA ALA A 85 3.16 -5.92 3.47
C ALA A 85 3.61 -4.61 2.82
N LEU A 86 4.88 -4.46 2.45
CA LEU A 86 5.37 -3.31 1.67
C LEU A 86 4.78 -3.26 0.25
N SER A 87 4.27 -4.37 -0.26
CA SER A 87 3.61 -4.45 -1.57
C SER A 87 2.13 -4.05 -1.50
N LEU A 88 1.56 -3.88 -0.30
CA LEU A 88 0.24 -3.29 -0.15
C LEU A 88 0.26 -1.85 -0.64
N LYS A 89 -0.85 -1.41 -1.25
CA LYS A 89 -0.99 -0.02 -1.69
C LYS A 89 -0.85 0.90 -0.46
N PRO A 90 0.23 1.70 -0.35
CA PRO A 90 0.38 2.57 0.79
C PRO A 90 -0.63 3.71 0.68
N GLU A 91 -1.14 4.16 1.81
CA GLU A 91 -1.94 5.37 1.89
C GLU A 91 -1.15 6.52 2.53
N TRP A 92 -1.32 7.72 2.00
CA TRP A 92 -0.68 8.92 2.52
C TRP A 92 -1.28 9.34 3.87
N LEU A 93 -0.40 9.64 4.82
CA LEU A 93 -0.82 10.25 6.09
C LEU A 93 -1.46 11.63 5.85
N PRO A 94 -2.38 12.09 6.70
CA PRO A 94 -3.05 13.37 6.53
C PRO A 94 -2.10 14.56 6.30
N GLY A 95 -0.96 14.62 7.01
CA GLY A 95 0.05 15.66 6.82
C GLY A 95 0.82 15.59 5.49
N GLN A 96 0.89 14.42 4.86
CA GLN A 96 1.56 14.21 3.57
C GLN A 96 0.64 14.49 2.39
N ARG A 97 -0.69 14.37 2.57
CA ARG A 97 -1.69 14.55 1.50
C ARG A 97 -1.57 15.90 0.79
N LEU A 98 -1.31 16.98 1.53
CA LEU A 98 -1.16 18.31 0.94
C LEU A 98 0.07 18.40 0.02
N GLN A 99 1.19 17.80 0.42
CA GLN A 99 2.42 17.80 -0.39
C GLN A 99 2.23 16.99 -1.68
N ILE A 100 1.56 15.84 -1.58
CA ILE A 100 1.24 15.01 -2.75
C ILE A 100 0.32 15.75 -3.72
N GLN A 101 -0.73 16.41 -3.24
CA GLN A 101 -1.62 17.21 -4.09
C GLN A 101 -0.86 18.33 -4.81
N ASN A 102 0.03 19.03 -4.11
CA ASN A 102 0.86 20.07 -4.71
C ASN A 102 1.79 19.50 -5.80
N MET A 103 2.39 18.32 -5.56
CA MET A 103 3.20 17.63 -6.55
C MET A 103 2.38 17.21 -7.77
N GLU A 104 1.20 16.63 -7.59
CA GLU A 104 0.32 16.22 -8.70
C GLU A 104 -0.06 17.41 -9.59
N VAL A 105 -0.38 18.55 -8.99
CA VAL A 105 -0.65 19.81 -9.72
C VAL A 105 0.59 20.26 -10.49
N ALA A 106 1.77 20.24 -9.87
CA ALA A 106 3.02 20.62 -10.52
C ALA A 106 3.36 19.71 -11.71
N ILE A 107 3.19 18.40 -11.56
CA ILE A 107 3.39 17.41 -12.64
C ILE A 107 2.42 17.68 -13.79
N GLY A 108 1.14 17.93 -13.49
CA GLY A 108 0.14 18.27 -14.50
C GLY A 108 0.48 19.55 -15.26
N PHE A 109 0.98 20.56 -14.56
CA PHE A 109 1.47 21.80 -15.18
C PHE A 109 2.70 21.56 -16.07
N LEU A 110 3.71 20.86 -15.55
CA LEU A 110 4.93 20.54 -16.30
C LEU A 110 4.62 19.71 -17.55
N GLY A 111 3.73 18.71 -17.44
CA GLY A 111 3.30 17.90 -18.57
C GLY A 111 2.61 18.71 -19.66
N LYS A 112 1.79 19.71 -19.30
CA LYS A 112 1.18 20.63 -20.26
C LYS A 112 2.22 21.54 -20.92
N ALA A 113 3.13 22.11 -20.13
CA ALA A 113 4.20 22.96 -20.63
C ALA A 113 5.12 22.19 -21.60
N LEU A 114 5.46 20.95 -21.27
CA LEU A 114 6.31 20.08 -22.08
C LEU A 114 5.61 19.70 -23.39
N LYS A 115 4.32 19.33 -23.37
CA LYS A 115 3.52 19.13 -24.60
C LYS A 115 3.46 20.38 -25.48
N GLN A 116 3.33 21.55 -24.88
CA GLN A 116 3.29 22.82 -25.62
C GLN A 116 4.64 23.13 -26.28
N GLN A 117 5.76 22.84 -25.59
CA GLN A 117 7.11 23.00 -26.14
C GLN A 117 7.40 21.98 -27.25
N LEU A 118 6.99 20.72 -27.09
CA LEU A 118 7.12 19.69 -28.14
C LEU A 118 6.38 20.08 -29.42
N ARG A 119 5.13 20.54 -29.28
CA ARG A 119 4.33 21.08 -30.39
C ARG A 119 4.95 22.32 -31.04
N LYS A 120 5.52 23.22 -30.23
CA LYS A 120 6.17 24.43 -30.74
C LYS A 120 7.46 24.12 -31.51
N ASN A 121 8.14 23.02 -31.19
CA ASN A 121 9.40 22.61 -31.79
C ASN A 121 9.23 21.54 -32.89
N ASN A 122 8.00 21.22 -33.34
CA ASN A 122 7.70 20.21 -34.37
C ASN A 122 8.40 18.86 -34.16
N LEU A 123 8.55 18.43 -32.90
CA LEU A 123 9.13 17.12 -32.55
C LEU A 123 8.08 15.99 -32.57
N ASP A 124 6.81 16.31 -32.87
CA ASP A 124 5.69 15.36 -32.90
C ASP A 124 5.69 14.45 -34.16
N ASP A 125 6.49 14.73 -35.20
CA ASP A 125 6.46 13.97 -36.48
C ASP A 125 7.38 12.73 -36.53
N ASN A 126 8.10 12.37 -35.46
CA ASN A 126 9.07 11.26 -35.47
C ASN A 126 8.93 10.24 -34.31
N LEU A 127 7.73 10.09 -33.74
CA LEU A 127 7.42 9.02 -32.76
C LEU A 127 6.22 8.19 -33.20
#